data_AF-A0A7C6CFW9-F1
#
_entry.id   AF-A0A7C6CFW9-F1
#
_cell.length_a   1.000
_cell.length_b   1.000
_cell.length_c   1.000
_cell.angle_alpha   90.00
_cell.angle_beta   90.00
_cell.angle_gamma   90.00
#
_symmetry.space_group_name_H-M   'P 1'
#
loop_
_entity.id
_entity.type
_entity.pdbx_description
1 polymer ?
#
loop_
_entity_poly.entity_id
_entity_poly.type
_entity_poly.pdbx_seq_one_letter_code
_entity_poly.pdbx_strand_id
1 'polypeptide(L)'
;MLIETSDAEHQVIDTLQKDSGLVIATPGAEPISPGGYAAAVVLDASAILGRPELWAPEEAMRRWFNVLSLVRPDGEMIVVGVRDNSVGQVLIRRDPMDYAQRLLDEREMLRFFPAACVVAVDGDRNDVEGFTRELEVPSRCEFLGMAPRQGRDVQKSHGTNPVRAIYRCAWDAAPALIDSVRSTQIERSLKREGLVSIRVNPEQLL
;
A
#
# COMPACT_ATOMS: atom_id res chain seq x y z
N MET A 1 -37.29 4.82 -8.78
CA MET A 1 -35.87 4.43 -8.78
C MET A 1 -35.51 4.13 -7.34
N LEU A 2 -35.18 2.88 -7.03
CA LEU A 2 -34.86 2.46 -5.67
C LEU A 2 -33.33 2.55 -5.52
N ILE A 3 -32.88 3.30 -4.52
CA ILE A 3 -31.45 3.52 -4.23
C ILE A 3 -31.16 2.77 -2.94
N GLU A 4 -30.19 1.85 -2.99
CA GLU A 4 -29.65 1.19 -1.81
C GLU A 4 -28.20 1.64 -1.59
N THR A 5 -27.89 2.07 -0.37
CA THR A 5 -26.58 2.56 0.04
C THR A 5 -25.92 1.58 1.00
N SER A 6 -24.67 1.20 0.70
CA SER A 6 -23.83 0.35 1.56
C SER A 6 -22.54 1.12 1.89
N ASP A 7 -22.44 1.61 3.11
CA ASP A 7 -21.25 2.27 3.66
C ASP A 7 -21.07 1.88 5.13
N ALA A 8 -20.01 2.37 5.78
CA ALA A 8 -19.72 2.07 7.18
C ALA A 8 -20.61 2.81 8.21
N GLU A 9 -21.33 3.86 7.78
CA GLU A 9 -22.30 4.60 8.58
C GLU A 9 -23.73 3.99 8.48
N HIS A 10 -24.00 3.21 7.44
CA HIS A 10 -25.21 2.44 7.20
C HIS A 10 -24.97 0.94 7.41
N GLN A 11 -26.04 0.14 7.45
CA GLN A 11 -25.90 -1.32 7.53
C GLN A 11 -25.26 -1.83 6.23
N VAL A 12 -24.11 -2.50 6.34
CA VAL A 12 -23.53 -3.24 5.21
C VAL A 12 -24.53 -4.30 4.78
N ILE A 13 -24.99 -4.16 3.53
CA ILE A 13 -25.90 -5.13 2.92
C ILE A 13 -25.02 -6.17 2.25
N ASP A 14 -25.04 -7.41 2.74
CA ASP A 14 -24.20 -8.48 2.17
C ASP A 14 -24.78 -9.03 0.86
N THR A 15 -26.11 -9.09 0.75
CA THR A 15 -26.80 -9.65 -0.43
C THR A 15 -28.09 -8.90 -0.71
N LEU A 16 -28.30 -8.53 -1.98
CA LEU A 16 -29.52 -7.88 -2.42
C LEU A 16 -30.70 -8.86 -2.41
N GLN A 17 -31.84 -8.40 -1.90
CA GLN A 17 -33.12 -9.13 -1.91
C GLN A 17 -34.03 -8.72 -3.07
N LYS A 18 -33.58 -7.76 -3.91
CA LYS A 18 -34.37 -7.17 -4.98
C LYS A 18 -33.67 -7.34 -6.32
N ASP A 19 -34.47 -7.53 -7.37
CA ASP A 19 -33.99 -7.86 -8.71
C ASP A 19 -33.70 -6.63 -9.59
N SER A 20 -34.03 -5.41 -9.12
CA SER A 20 -33.75 -4.17 -9.83
C SER A 20 -33.57 -2.97 -8.89
N GLY A 21 -32.56 -2.16 -9.16
CA GLY A 21 -32.22 -0.98 -8.36
C GLY A 21 -30.87 -0.39 -8.73
N LEU A 22 -30.57 0.78 -8.17
CA LEU A 22 -29.23 1.37 -8.18
C LEU A 22 -28.60 1.14 -6.81
N VAL A 23 -27.40 0.58 -6.81
CA VAL A 23 -26.60 0.41 -5.58
C VAL A 23 -25.47 1.42 -5.60
N ILE A 24 -25.34 2.17 -4.50
CA ILE A 24 -24.20 3.04 -4.24
C ILE A 24 -23.43 2.42 -3.09
N ALA A 25 -22.23 1.93 -3.37
CA ALA A 25 -21.41 1.24 -2.38
C ALA A 25 -20.09 2.00 -2.17
N THR A 26 -19.65 2.05 -0.91
CA THR A 26 -18.27 2.36 -0.60
C THR A 26 -17.38 1.27 -1.18
N PRO A 27 -16.22 1.58 -1.79
CA PRO A 27 -15.36 0.55 -2.37
C PRO A 27 -15.05 -0.59 -1.39
N GLY A 28 -15.37 -1.82 -1.78
CA GLY A 28 -15.23 -3.03 -0.95
C GLY A 28 -16.45 -3.39 -0.10
N ALA A 29 -17.53 -2.61 -0.15
CA ALA A 29 -18.81 -2.87 0.51
C ALA A 29 -19.93 -3.19 -0.50
N GLU A 30 -19.58 -3.60 -1.72
CA GLU A 30 -20.53 -3.94 -2.77
C GLU A 30 -21.31 -5.23 -2.39
N PRO A 31 -22.65 -5.18 -2.27
CA PRO A 31 -23.44 -6.38 -2.00
C PRO A 31 -23.33 -7.39 -3.14
N ILE A 32 -23.52 -8.67 -2.82
CA ILE A 32 -23.74 -9.70 -3.83
C ILE A 32 -25.17 -9.54 -4.38
N SER A 33 -25.31 -9.47 -5.70
CA SER A 33 -26.61 -9.54 -6.38
C SER A 33 -26.82 -10.95 -6.93
N PRO A 34 -27.89 -11.68 -6.53
CA PRO A 34 -28.24 -12.93 -7.18
C PRO A 34 -28.40 -12.73 -8.70
N GLY A 35 -27.59 -13.42 -9.49
CA GLY A 35 -27.56 -13.26 -10.94
C GLY A 35 -26.71 -12.09 -11.45
N GLY A 36 -25.98 -11.39 -10.58
CA GLY A 36 -25.01 -10.35 -10.93
C GLY A 36 -25.62 -9.01 -11.34
N TYR A 37 -24.79 -7.97 -11.29
CA TYR A 37 -25.15 -6.62 -11.73
C TYR A 37 -25.19 -6.53 -13.25
N ALA A 38 -26.18 -5.81 -13.79
CA ALA A 38 -26.26 -5.54 -15.24
C ALA A 38 -25.14 -4.61 -15.73
N ALA A 39 -24.67 -3.71 -14.86
CA ALA A 39 -23.53 -2.85 -15.13
C ALA A 39 -22.90 -2.35 -13.82
N ALA A 40 -21.65 -1.89 -13.89
CA ALA A 40 -20.95 -1.21 -12.80
C ALA A 40 -20.31 0.10 -13.27
N VAL A 41 -20.24 1.07 -12.37
CA VAL A 41 -19.56 2.35 -12.62
C VAL A 41 -18.61 2.63 -11.47
N VAL A 42 -17.32 2.75 -11.78
CA VAL A 42 -16.31 3.26 -10.87
C VAL A 42 -16.09 4.74 -11.17
N LEU A 43 -16.35 5.57 -10.16
CA LEU A 43 -16.15 7.00 -10.24
C LEU A 43 -14.79 7.39 -9.65
N ASP A 44 -14.19 8.44 -10.21
CA ASP A 44 -12.94 9.05 -9.75
C ASP A 44 -11.77 8.06 -9.56
N ALA A 45 -11.42 7.36 -10.64
CA ALA A 45 -10.25 6.49 -10.67
C ALA A 45 -8.94 7.23 -10.33
N SER A 46 -8.88 8.53 -10.60
CA SER A 46 -7.75 9.39 -10.23
C SER A 46 -7.52 9.50 -8.72
N ALA A 47 -8.56 9.36 -7.89
CA ALA A 47 -8.42 9.47 -6.44
C ALA A 47 -7.46 8.41 -5.86
N ILE A 48 -7.48 7.19 -6.41
CA ILE A 48 -6.55 6.13 -6.02
C ILE A 48 -5.29 6.13 -6.88
N LEU A 49 -5.39 6.26 -8.20
CA LEU A 49 -4.21 6.20 -9.08
C LEU A 49 -3.26 7.39 -8.91
N GLY A 50 -3.74 8.53 -8.39
CA GLY A 50 -2.91 9.71 -8.13
C GLY A 50 -2.12 9.64 -6.82
N ARG A 51 -2.25 8.55 -6.06
CA ARG A 51 -1.53 8.35 -4.81
C ARG A 51 -0.05 8.05 -5.06
N PRO A 52 0.86 8.63 -4.26
CA PRO A 52 2.31 8.41 -4.41
C PRO A 52 2.77 7.02 -3.94
N GLU A 53 1.95 6.29 -3.19
CA GLU A 53 2.27 4.96 -2.69
C GLU A 53 2.34 3.91 -3.82
N LEU A 54 3.32 3.00 -3.76
CA LEU A 54 3.56 2.00 -4.82
C LEU A 54 2.46 0.91 -4.85
N TRP A 55 1.64 0.81 -3.79
CA TRP A 55 0.51 -0.11 -3.71
C TRP A 55 -0.70 0.46 -4.45
N ALA A 56 -0.75 1.76 -4.72
CA ALA A 56 -1.95 2.41 -5.23
C ALA A 56 -2.46 1.84 -6.56
N PRO A 57 -1.60 1.59 -7.59
CA PRO A 57 -2.05 0.97 -8.83
C PRO A 57 -2.54 -0.47 -8.65
N GLU A 58 -1.90 -1.24 -7.76
CA GLU A 58 -2.29 -2.62 -7.43
C GLU A 58 -3.66 -2.65 -6.74
N GLU A 59 -3.84 -1.80 -5.73
CA GLU A 59 -5.09 -1.70 -4.97
C GLU A 59 -6.25 -1.19 -5.83
N ALA A 60 -5.99 -0.26 -6.75
CA ALA A 60 -6.98 0.19 -7.73
C ALA A 60 -7.49 -0.99 -8.58
N MET A 61 -6.57 -1.75 -9.18
CA MET A 61 -6.95 -2.90 -10.00
C MET A 61 -7.62 -3.99 -9.19
N ARG A 62 -7.14 -4.29 -7.98
CA ARG A 62 -7.79 -5.25 -7.07
C ARG A 62 -9.23 -4.88 -6.81
N ARG A 63 -9.51 -3.61 -6.46
CA ARG A 63 -10.87 -3.13 -6.22
C ARG A 63 -11.74 -3.22 -7.47
N TRP A 64 -11.22 -2.80 -8.63
CA TRP A 64 -12.02 -2.76 -9.85
C TRP A 64 -12.30 -4.14 -10.43
N PHE A 65 -11.36 -5.08 -10.34
CA PHE A 65 -11.61 -6.47 -10.70
C PHE A 65 -12.58 -7.16 -9.75
N ASN A 66 -12.55 -6.83 -8.45
CA ASN A 66 -13.56 -7.30 -7.51
C ASN A 66 -14.96 -6.82 -7.92
N VAL A 67 -15.12 -5.54 -8.26
CA VAL A 67 -16.39 -5.01 -8.78
C VAL A 67 -16.79 -5.67 -10.08
N LEU A 68 -15.86 -5.83 -11.04
CA LEU A 68 -16.11 -6.48 -12.32
C LEU A 68 -16.61 -7.92 -12.13
N SER A 69 -16.12 -8.64 -11.12
CA SER A 69 -16.55 -10.01 -10.82
C SER A 69 -18.00 -10.13 -10.34
N LEU A 70 -18.59 -9.03 -9.87
CA LEU A 70 -20.01 -8.95 -9.50
C LEU A 70 -20.90 -8.64 -10.71
N VAL A 71 -20.34 -8.19 -11.82
CA VAL A 71 -21.07 -7.86 -13.05
C VAL A 71 -21.34 -9.14 -13.85
N ARG A 72 -22.50 -9.20 -14.50
CA ARG A 72 -22.88 -10.31 -15.38
C ARG A 72 -21.87 -10.48 -16.52
N PRO A 73 -21.71 -11.69 -17.09
CA PRO A 73 -20.84 -11.90 -18.25
C PRO A 73 -21.15 -11.00 -19.46
N ASP A 74 -22.42 -10.67 -19.67
CA ASP A 74 -22.94 -9.77 -20.72
C ASP A 74 -23.09 -8.31 -20.26
N GLY A 75 -22.72 -8.00 -19.02
CA GLY A 75 -22.79 -6.66 -18.46
C GLY A 75 -21.57 -5.80 -18.78
N GLU A 76 -21.71 -4.50 -18.52
CA GLU A 76 -20.70 -3.49 -18.81
C GLU A 76 -20.10 -2.87 -17.54
N MET A 77 -18.83 -2.46 -17.62
CA MET A 77 -18.18 -1.70 -16.56
C MET A 77 -17.55 -0.44 -17.13
N ILE A 78 -17.83 0.70 -16.50
CA ILE A 78 -17.24 1.99 -16.85
C ILE A 78 -16.35 2.44 -15.70
N VAL A 79 -15.10 2.78 -16.01
CA VAL A 79 -14.15 3.37 -15.06
C VAL A 79 -13.83 4.79 -15.49
N VAL A 80 -14.26 5.77 -14.69
CA VAL A 80 -14.13 7.19 -15.02
C VAL A 80 -12.85 7.76 -14.43
N GLY A 81 -12.05 8.46 -15.24
CA GLY A 81 -10.87 9.19 -14.76
C GLY A 81 -9.55 8.42 -14.88
N VAL A 82 -9.51 7.30 -15.61
CA VAL A 82 -8.27 6.60 -15.93
C VAL A 82 -7.45 7.46 -16.91
N ARG A 83 -6.28 7.93 -16.47
CA ARG A 83 -5.35 8.72 -17.30
C ARG A 83 -4.17 7.89 -17.82
N ASP A 84 -3.84 6.80 -17.13
CA ASP A 84 -2.77 5.89 -17.51
C ASP A 84 -3.27 4.90 -18.57
N ASN A 85 -2.68 4.95 -19.76
CA ASN A 85 -3.05 4.07 -20.87
C ASN A 85 -2.79 2.59 -20.56
N SER A 86 -1.77 2.25 -19.76
CA SER A 86 -1.46 0.87 -19.40
C SER A 86 -2.57 0.25 -18.55
N VAL A 87 -3.07 1.02 -17.56
CA VAL A 87 -4.21 0.64 -16.71
C VAL A 87 -5.47 0.46 -17.55
N GLY A 88 -5.74 1.39 -18.47
CA GLY A 88 -6.89 1.29 -19.37
C GLY A 88 -6.87 0.03 -20.24
N GLN A 89 -5.70 -0.35 -20.78
CA GLN A 89 -5.55 -1.56 -21.60
C GLN A 89 -5.82 -2.85 -20.83
N VAL A 90 -5.41 -2.90 -19.57
CA VAL A 90 -5.64 -4.07 -18.70
C VAL A 90 -7.12 -4.28 -18.44
N LEU A 91 -7.85 -3.19 -18.15
CA LEU A 91 -9.31 -3.24 -17.95
C LEU A 91 -10.05 -3.72 -19.20
N ILE A 92 -9.62 -3.28 -20.38
CA ILE A 92 -10.20 -3.72 -21.66
C ILE A 92 -9.95 -5.22 -21.89
N ARG A 93 -8.72 -5.69 -21.64
CA ARG A 93 -8.34 -7.09 -21.83
C ARG A 93 -8.88 -8.02 -20.75
N ARG A 94 -9.27 -7.47 -19.60
CA ARG A 94 -9.67 -8.21 -18.40
C ARG A 94 -8.59 -9.21 -17.94
N ASP A 95 -7.33 -8.81 -18.04
CA ASP A 95 -6.17 -9.66 -17.70
C ASP A 95 -5.45 -9.15 -16.44
N PRO A 96 -5.95 -9.48 -15.24
CA PRO A 96 -5.30 -9.11 -13.99
C PRO A 96 -3.92 -9.75 -13.82
N MET A 97 -3.68 -10.91 -14.44
CA MET A 97 -2.45 -11.68 -14.23
C MET A 97 -1.27 -11.05 -14.97
N ASP A 98 -1.46 -10.65 -16.23
CA ASP A 98 -0.45 -9.90 -16.99
C ASP A 98 -0.05 -8.61 -16.26
N TYR A 99 -1.04 -7.87 -15.75
CA TYR A 99 -0.77 -6.63 -15.03
C TYR A 99 -0.01 -6.86 -13.72
N ALA A 100 -0.42 -7.86 -12.93
CA ALA A 100 0.27 -8.22 -11.69
C ALA A 100 1.73 -8.62 -11.96
N GLN A 101 1.99 -9.39 -13.02
CA GLN A 101 3.35 -9.76 -13.40
C GLN A 101 4.19 -8.53 -13.78
N ARG A 102 3.63 -7.60 -14.56
CA ARG A 102 4.33 -6.36 -14.94
C ARG A 102 4.68 -5.49 -13.73
N LEU A 103 3.77 -5.37 -12.76
CA LEU A 103 4.04 -4.65 -11.51
C LEU A 103 5.14 -5.34 -10.68
N LEU A 104 5.13 -6.67 -10.65
CA LEU A 104 6.18 -7.43 -9.97
C LEU A 104 7.54 -7.24 -10.63
N ASP A 105 7.61 -7.34 -11.96
CA ASP A 105 8.85 -7.12 -12.73
C ASP A 105 9.43 -5.72 -12.46
N GLU A 106 8.58 -4.69 -12.41
CA GLU A 106 9.01 -3.33 -12.06
C GLU A 106 9.58 -3.25 -10.64
N ARG A 107 8.92 -3.89 -9.67
CA ARG A 107 9.38 -3.94 -8.28
C ARG A 107 10.70 -4.71 -8.16
N GLU A 108 10.90 -5.77 -8.93
CA GLU A 108 12.17 -6.51 -9.02
C GLU A 108 13.29 -5.63 -9.57
N MET A 109 13.04 -4.93 -10.69
CA MET A 109 14.01 -4.03 -11.31
C MET A 109 14.44 -2.90 -10.36
N LEU A 110 13.50 -2.33 -9.61
CA LEU A 110 13.77 -1.23 -8.68
C LEU A 110 14.21 -1.70 -7.29
N ARG A 111 14.15 -3.01 -7.04
CA ARG A 111 14.34 -3.63 -5.71
C ARG A 111 13.46 -2.96 -4.66
N PHE A 112 12.17 -2.81 -4.98
CA PHE A 112 11.14 -2.46 -4.01
C PHE A 112 10.49 -3.71 -3.47
N PHE A 113 9.89 -3.61 -2.29
CA PHE A 113 9.07 -4.70 -1.78
C PHE A 113 7.93 -5.01 -2.77
N PRO A 114 7.61 -6.30 -3.04
CA PRO A 114 8.09 -7.49 -2.34
C PRO A 114 9.36 -8.11 -2.90
N ALA A 115 10.06 -7.51 -3.87
CA ALA A 115 11.30 -8.06 -4.42
C ALA A 115 12.51 -7.91 -3.47
N ALA A 116 12.45 -6.98 -2.52
CA ALA A 116 13.44 -6.78 -1.48
C ALA A 116 12.78 -6.51 -0.13
N CYS A 117 13.51 -6.74 0.95
CA CYS A 117 13.09 -6.36 2.29
C CYS A 117 13.59 -4.94 2.62
N VAL A 118 12.71 -4.11 3.16
CA VAL A 118 13.00 -2.73 3.54
C VAL A 118 12.83 -2.57 5.04
N VAL A 119 13.78 -1.90 5.69
CA VAL A 119 13.69 -1.52 7.10
C VAL A 119 13.75 0.00 7.20
N ALA A 120 12.74 0.60 7.80
CA ALA A 120 12.69 2.02 8.09
C ALA A 120 12.95 2.28 9.57
N VAL A 121 13.82 3.26 9.84
CA VAL A 121 14.11 3.75 11.19
C VAL A 121 13.68 5.22 11.27
N ASP A 122 12.67 5.50 12.07
CA ASP A 122 12.08 6.82 12.30
C ASP A 122 12.45 7.35 13.69
N GLY A 123 12.75 8.62 13.81
CA GLY A 123 13.06 9.25 15.10
C GLY A 123 13.50 10.70 14.93
N ASP A 124 13.93 11.32 16.02
CA ASP A 124 14.56 12.64 15.94
C ASP A 124 15.92 12.49 15.24
N ARG A 125 16.31 13.49 14.46
CA ARG A 125 17.54 13.47 13.65
C ARG A 125 18.75 12.94 14.40
N ASN A 126 19.00 13.46 15.60
CA ASN A 126 20.20 13.09 16.36
C ASN A 126 20.21 11.61 16.74
N ASP A 127 19.04 11.07 17.09
CA ASP A 127 18.88 9.68 17.50
C ASP A 127 19.02 8.73 16.32
N VAL A 128 18.46 9.07 15.16
CA VAL A 128 18.58 8.27 13.94
C VAL A 128 20.01 8.32 13.37
N GLU A 129 20.69 9.48 13.44
CA GLU A 129 22.10 9.61 13.06
C GLU A 129 23.03 8.85 14.02
N GLY A 130 22.70 8.79 15.32
CA GLY A 130 23.36 7.92 16.29
C GLY A 130 23.18 6.44 15.94
N PHE A 131 21.92 6.02 15.77
CA PHE A 131 21.56 4.64 15.40
C PHE A 131 22.26 4.20 14.11
N THR A 132 22.28 5.05 13.08
CA THR A 132 22.88 4.74 11.78
C THR A 132 24.40 4.57 11.87
N ARG A 133 25.08 5.29 12.77
CA ARG A 133 26.53 5.14 13.00
C ARG A 133 26.89 3.85 13.74
N GLU A 134 25.99 3.38 14.59
CA GLU A 134 26.20 2.18 15.41
C GLU A 134 25.75 0.89 14.74
N LEU A 135 24.82 0.98 13.78
CA LEU A 135 24.29 -0.18 13.08
C LEU A 135 25.37 -0.81 12.18
N GLU A 136 25.67 -2.09 12.43
CA GLU A 136 26.44 -2.90 11.49
C GLU A 136 25.53 -3.37 10.36
N VAL A 137 25.70 -2.82 9.16
CA VAL A 137 24.90 -3.20 7.98
C VAL A 137 25.48 -4.48 7.36
N PRO A 138 24.75 -5.62 7.37
CA PRO A 138 25.29 -6.87 6.86
C PRO A 138 25.58 -6.83 5.35
N SER A 139 26.41 -7.76 4.89
CA SER A 139 26.64 -7.95 3.46
C SER A 139 25.30 -8.17 2.73
N ARG A 140 25.14 -7.59 1.53
CA ARG A 140 23.90 -7.62 0.73
C ARG A 140 22.72 -6.85 1.35
N CYS A 141 23.00 -6.03 2.36
CA CYS A 141 22.15 -4.94 2.81
C CYS A 141 22.81 -3.61 2.42
N GLU A 142 21.99 -2.57 2.24
CA GLU A 142 22.47 -1.22 1.92
C GLU A 142 21.65 -0.17 2.67
N PHE A 143 22.33 0.91 3.08
CA PHE A 143 21.69 2.12 3.55
C PHE A 143 21.36 3.01 2.35
N LEU A 144 20.07 3.26 2.10
CA LEU A 144 19.62 4.07 0.96
C LEU A 144 19.69 5.57 1.24
N GLY A 145 19.70 5.96 2.52
CA GLY A 145 19.78 7.34 2.94
C GLY A 145 18.75 7.72 4.00
N MET A 146 18.77 8.99 4.35
CA MET A 146 17.91 9.58 5.37
C MET A 146 17.15 10.78 4.79
N ALA A 147 15.85 10.83 5.00
CA ALA A 147 15.00 11.92 4.54
C ALA A 147 14.21 12.57 5.70
N PRO A 148 13.98 13.89 5.67
CA PRO A 148 13.07 14.55 6.61
C PRO A 148 11.65 13.98 6.51
N ARG A 149 10.95 13.89 7.63
CA ARG A 149 9.52 13.56 7.64
C ARG A 149 8.68 14.79 7.96
N GLN A 150 7.59 14.92 7.21
CA GLN A 150 6.66 16.04 7.33
C GLN A 150 5.34 15.58 7.95
N GLY A 151 4.68 16.46 8.71
CA GLY A 151 3.37 16.22 9.30
C GLY A 151 3.28 16.60 10.78
N ARG A 152 2.14 17.16 11.19
CA ARG A 152 1.92 17.62 12.58
C ARG A 152 1.99 16.50 13.61
N ASP A 153 1.50 15.30 13.25
CA ASP A 153 1.54 14.15 14.15
C ASP A 153 2.91 13.46 14.18
N VAL A 154 3.70 13.61 13.11
CA VAL A 154 5.06 13.06 13.03
C VAL A 154 5.98 13.71 14.05
N GLN A 155 5.88 15.04 14.24
CA GLN A 155 6.70 15.75 15.23
C GLN A 155 6.36 15.33 16.67
N LYS A 156 5.07 15.10 16.96
CA LYS A 156 4.65 14.59 18.28
C LYS A 156 5.21 13.19 18.54
N SER A 157 5.28 12.34 17.51
CA SER A 157 5.76 10.96 17.64
C SER A 157 7.28 10.80 17.59
N HIS A 158 7.98 11.67 16.87
CA HIS A 158 9.39 11.47 16.52
C HIS A 158 10.28 12.69 16.82
N GLY A 159 9.79 13.67 17.59
CA GLY A 159 10.60 14.79 18.05
C GLY A 159 10.59 16.01 17.13
N THR A 160 11.53 16.91 17.36
CA THR A 160 11.53 18.26 16.78
C THR A 160 11.98 18.29 15.32
N ASN A 161 12.91 17.40 14.95
CA ASN A 161 13.43 17.30 13.59
C ASN A 161 13.33 15.85 13.11
N PRO A 162 12.11 15.35 12.84
CA PRO A 162 11.90 13.95 12.56
C PRO A 162 12.46 13.56 11.20
N VAL A 163 13.18 12.44 11.16
CA VAL A 163 13.77 11.88 9.96
C VAL A 163 13.47 10.39 9.85
N ARG A 164 13.64 9.85 8.64
CA ARG A 164 13.57 8.43 8.36
C ARG A 164 14.84 7.99 7.64
N ALA A 165 15.55 7.04 8.23
CA ALA A 165 16.60 6.28 7.58
C ALA A 165 16.00 5.02 6.93
N ILE A 166 16.44 4.69 5.72
CA ILE A 166 16.00 3.51 4.97
C ILE A 166 17.15 2.56 4.73
N TYR A 167 16.92 1.30 5.04
CA TYR A 167 17.79 0.18 4.71
C TYR A 167 17.05 -0.78 3.79
N ARG A 168 17.76 -1.37 2.83
CA ARG A 168 17.25 -2.37 1.91
C ARG A 168 18.15 -3.60 1.92
N CYS A 169 17.57 -4.78 1.78
CA CYS A 169 18.33 -6.01 1.70
C CYS A 169 17.64 -7.04 0.80
N ALA A 170 18.44 -7.97 0.26
CA ALA A 170 17.89 -9.20 -0.30
C ALA A 170 17.20 -10.01 0.80
N TRP A 171 16.16 -10.79 0.45
CA TRP A 171 15.36 -11.53 1.42
C TRP A 171 16.14 -12.52 2.27
N ASP A 172 17.16 -13.15 1.69
CA ASP A 172 18.05 -14.08 2.40
C ASP A 172 18.97 -13.38 3.41
N ALA A 173 19.24 -12.09 3.24
CA ALA A 173 20.01 -11.26 4.19
C ALA A 173 19.12 -10.55 5.22
N ALA A 174 17.80 -10.54 5.03
CA ALA A 174 16.87 -9.85 5.92
C ALA A 174 16.95 -10.30 7.39
N PRO A 175 17.06 -11.60 7.73
CA PRO A 175 17.22 -12.02 9.12
C PRO A 175 18.44 -11.41 9.79
N ALA A 176 19.59 -11.39 9.10
CA ALA A 176 20.82 -10.79 9.63
C ALA A 176 20.68 -9.27 9.86
N LEU A 177 19.98 -8.56 8.97
CA LEU A 177 19.71 -7.14 9.15
C LEU A 177 18.81 -6.90 10.36
N ILE A 178 17.75 -7.70 10.52
CA ILE A 178 16.82 -7.61 11.64
C ILE A 178 17.54 -7.88 12.98
N ASP A 179 18.42 -8.88 13.01
CA ASP A 179 19.20 -9.20 14.22
C ASP A 179 20.21 -8.11 14.57
N SER A 180 20.86 -7.51 13.57
CA SER A 180 21.75 -6.34 13.77
C SER A 180 20.97 -5.14 14.33
N VAL A 181 19.85 -4.79 13.68
CA VAL A 181 18.95 -3.71 14.11
C VAL A 181 18.45 -3.92 15.54
N ARG A 182 18.07 -5.15 15.90
CA ARG A 182 17.66 -5.50 17.26
C ARG A 182 18.80 -5.33 18.25
N SER A 183 20.00 -5.81 17.92
CA SER A 183 21.18 -5.71 18.79
C SER A 183 21.55 -4.25 19.05
N THR A 184 21.61 -3.42 18.01
CA THR A 184 21.85 -1.98 18.15
C THR A 184 20.80 -1.31 19.03
N GLN A 185 19.52 -1.63 18.84
CA GLN A 185 18.44 -1.06 19.67
C GLN A 185 18.59 -1.44 21.15
N ILE A 186 18.99 -2.68 21.45
CA ILE A 186 19.24 -3.13 22.83
C ILE A 186 20.40 -2.37 23.45
N GLU A 187 21.53 -2.23 22.74
CA GLU A 187 22.70 -1.51 23.24
C GLU A 187 22.40 -0.04 23.53
N ARG A 188 21.69 0.64 22.63
CA ARG A 188 21.25 2.03 22.83
C ARG A 188 20.33 2.17 24.03
N SER A 189 19.41 1.22 24.22
CA SER A 189 18.53 1.19 25.38
C SER A 189 19.31 1.04 26.69
N LEU A 190 20.38 0.23 26.71
CA LEU A 190 21.24 0.08 27.89
C LEU A 190 22.03 1.36 28.20
N LYS A 191 22.47 2.09 27.17
CA LYS A 191 23.15 3.39 27.29
C LYS A 191 22.19 4.56 27.59
N ARG A 192 20.87 4.31 27.62
CA ARG A 192 19.81 5.33 27.76
C ARG A 192 19.87 6.41 26.67
N GLU A 193 20.25 6.01 25.47
CA GLU A 193 20.23 6.89 24.30
C GLU A 193 18.80 7.02 23.74
N GLY A 194 18.57 8.04 22.91
CA GLY A 194 17.22 8.37 22.45
C GLY A 194 16.58 7.27 21.59
N LEU A 195 15.25 7.22 21.68
CA LEU A 195 14.42 6.15 21.12
C LEU A 195 14.18 6.36 19.62
N VAL A 196 14.32 5.28 18.86
CA VAL A 196 13.89 5.22 17.45
C VAL A 196 12.76 4.21 17.29
N SER A 197 11.92 4.43 16.29
CA SER A 197 10.86 3.53 15.85
C SER A 197 11.33 2.77 14.62
N ILE A 198 11.26 1.44 14.67
CA ILE A 198 11.72 0.56 13.59
C ILE A 198 10.51 -0.13 12.97
N ARG A 199 10.42 -0.12 11.63
CA ARG A 199 9.39 -0.83 10.86
C ARG A 199 10.02 -1.64 9.75
N VAL A 200 9.58 -2.89 9.60
CA VAL A 200 9.94 -3.77 8.48
C VAL A 200 8.83 -3.71 7.45
N ASN A 201 9.17 -3.50 6.18
CA ASN A 201 8.27 -3.34 5.04
C ASN A 201 7.08 -2.41 5.34
N PRO A 202 7.33 -1.14 5.76
CA PRO A 202 6.25 -0.25 6.16
C PRO A 202 5.36 0.10 4.97
N GLU A 203 4.05 -0.10 5.11
CA GLU A 203 3.01 0.18 4.10
C GLU A 203 3.11 1.57 3.42
N GLN A 204 3.66 2.57 4.11
CA GLN A 204 3.79 3.92 3.58
C GLN A 204 4.98 4.10 2.61
N LEU A 205 5.85 3.10 2.52
CA LEU A 205 6.91 2.98 1.52
C LEU A 205 6.61 1.89 0.49
N LEU A 206 5.44 1.25 0.63
CA LEU A 206 4.94 0.21 -0.27
C LEU A 206 3.97 0.78 -1.28
#